data_AF-A0A7K5HQL2-F1
#
_entry.id   AF-A0A7K5HQL2-F1
#
_cell.length_a   1.000
_cell.length_b   1.000
_cell.length_c   1.000
_cell.angle_alpha   90.00
_cell.angle_beta   90.00
_cell.angle_gamma   90.00
#
_symmetry.space_group_name_H-M   'P 1'
#
loop_
_entity.id
_entity.type
_entity.pdbx_description
1 polymer ?
#
loop_
_entity_poly.entity_id
_entity_poly.type
_entity_poly.pdbx_seq_one_letter_code
_entity_poly.pdbx_strand_id
1 'polypeptide(L)'
;TAPGYCPSGERLCSAEEATAGSGTYTRHGFIFSSLVGCLEKRSEGGGLPVVSVVRDTEAQLLPDVGDVVTCKVCSINSRFAKVHILYVGSTPLKSTFRGTIRKEDIRATEKDKVEVYKSFRPGDIVLAKVISLGDAQSNYLLSTAENELGVVVARSEAGVQMVPISWCEMQCPRTHTKDSRKVARVQPQFLQT
;
A
#
# COMPACT_ATOMS: atom_id res chain seq x y z
N THR A 1 26.47 2.11 -23.70
CA THR A 1 27.43 1.82 -22.62
C THR A 1 26.70 0.97 -21.61
N ALA A 2 27.13 -0.27 -21.37
CA ALA A 2 26.38 -1.24 -20.58
C ALA A 2 26.05 -0.67 -19.18
N PRO A 3 24.85 -0.91 -18.62
CA PRO A 3 24.58 -0.58 -17.23
C PRO A 3 25.59 -1.34 -16.37
N GLY A 4 26.39 -0.59 -15.61
CA GLY A 4 27.47 -1.15 -14.79
C GLY A 4 26.88 -1.98 -13.66
N TYR A 5 26.91 -3.30 -13.85
CA TYR A 5 26.51 -4.27 -12.84
C TYR A 5 27.68 -4.48 -11.87
N CYS A 6 27.50 -4.08 -10.62
CA CYS A 6 28.53 -4.11 -9.59
C CYS A 6 28.34 -5.33 -8.68
N PRO A 7 29.34 -6.24 -8.54
CA PRO A 7 29.32 -7.28 -7.52
C PRO A 7 29.49 -6.72 -6.10
N SER A 8 29.08 -7.51 -5.11
CA SER A 8 29.29 -7.19 -3.69
C SER A 8 30.79 -7.15 -3.38
N GLY A 9 31.24 -6.10 -2.70
CA GLY A 9 32.63 -5.85 -2.36
C GLY A 9 33.43 -5.04 -3.38
N GLU A 10 32.84 -4.66 -4.52
CA GLU A 10 33.52 -3.83 -5.52
C GLU A 10 33.75 -2.39 -5.00
N ARG A 11 34.92 -1.82 -5.27
CA ARG A 11 35.25 -0.43 -4.95
C ARG A 11 34.67 0.51 -5.99
N LEU A 12 33.81 1.43 -5.57
CA LEU A 12 33.08 2.33 -6.47
C LEU A 12 33.76 3.70 -6.63
N CYS A 13 34.04 4.38 -5.52
CA CYS A 13 34.54 5.77 -5.50
C CYS A 13 35.14 6.15 -4.14
N SER A 14 35.86 7.28 -4.09
CA SER A 14 36.34 7.86 -2.83
C SER A 14 35.19 8.50 -2.05
N ALA A 15 35.25 8.46 -0.72
CA ALA A 15 34.29 9.13 0.16
C ALA A 15 34.36 10.67 0.07
N GLU A 16 35.42 11.21 -0.54
CA GLU A 16 35.59 12.64 -0.81
C GLU A 16 34.86 13.09 -2.08
N GLU A 17 34.63 12.16 -3.01
CA GLU A 17 34.02 12.43 -4.32
C GLU A 17 32.53 12.14 -4.35
N ALA A 18 32.03 11.33 -3.42
CA ALA A 18 30.66 10.87 -3.38
C ALA A 18 30.23 10.47 -1.96
N THR A 19 28.93 10.44 -1.72
CA THR A 19 28.33 9.97 -0.47
C THR A 19 27.74 8.58 -0.64
N ALA A 20 27.97 7.69 0.33
CA ALA A 20 27.42 6.34 0.32
C ALA A 20 25.89 6.37 0.51
N GLY A 21 25.16 5.85 -0.47
CA GLY A 21 23.70 5.66 -0.45
C GLY A 21 23.30 4.20 -0.19
N SER A 22 22.03 3.87 -0.47
CA SER A 22 21.49 2.52 -0.29
C SER A 22 22.30 1.47 -1.05
N GLY A 23 22.60 0.34 -0.42
CA GLY A 23 23.37 -0.74 -1.04
C GLY A 23 24.88 -0.49 -1.15
N THR A 24 25.40 0.55 -0.48
CA THR A 24 26.84 0.84 -0.39
C THR A 24 27.27 1.01 1.07
N TYR A 25 28.57 0.89 1.34
CA TYR A 25 29.16 1.17 2.65
C TYR A 25 30.54 1.82 2.50
N THR A 26 30.92 2.64 3.49
CA THR A 26 32.23 3.30 3.50
C THR A 26 33.21 2.52 4.37
N ARG A 27 34.40 2.23 3.84
CA ARG A 27 35.49 1.60 4.59
C ARG A 27 36.83 2.23 4.19
N HIS A 28 37.62 2.68 5.16
CA HIS A 28 38.93 3.30 4.95
C HIS A 28 38.94 4.44 3.90
N GLY A 29 37.93 5.31 3.90
CA GLY A 29 37.85 6.45 2.97
C GLY A 29 37.38 6.09 1.55
N PHE A 30 37.04 4.84 1.28
CA PHE A 30 36.47 4.40 0.00
C PHE A 30 35.05 3.84 0.18
N ILE A 31 34.23 4.01 -0.84
CA ILE A 31 32.88 3.46 -0.93
C ILE A 31 32.95 2.12 -1.66
N PHE A 32 32.35 1.10 -1.04
CA PHE A 32 32.24 -0.25 -1.56
C PHE A 32 30.77 -0.61 -1.76
N SER A 33 30.50 -1.46 -2.74
CA SER A 33 29.19 -2.05 -2.92
C SER A 33 28.92 -3.10 -1.85
N SER A 34 27.79 -3.03 -1.13
CA SER A 34 27.35 -4.13 -0.25
C SER A 34 26.44 -5.12 -1.00
N LEU A 35 25.85 -4.71 -2.11
CA LEU A 35 24.90 -5.51 -2.88
C LEU A 35 25.44 -5.87 -4.27
N VAL A 36 24.89 -6.92 -4.86
CA VAL A 36 25.07 -7.19 -6.29
C VAL A 36 23.93 -6.48 -7.02
N GLY A 37 24.22 -5.54 -7.91
CA GLY A 37 23.17 -4.76 -8.60
C GLY A 37 23.69 -3.68 -9.53
N CYS A 38 22.79 -2.85 -10.04
CA CYS A 38 23.13 -1.71 -10.89
C CYS A 38 23.53 -0.50 -10.05
N LEU A 39 24.61 0.16 -10.47
CA LEU A 39 25.09 1.39 -9.88
C LEU A 39 24.24 2.59 -10.35
N GLU A 40 23.55 3.23 -9.42
CA GLU A 40 22.86 4.51 -9.64
C GLU A 40 23.63 5.64 -8.95
N LYS A 41 23.98 6.67 -9.71
CA LYS A 41 24.57 7.90 -9.18
C LYS A 41 23.55 9.02 -9.33
N ARG A 42 23.00 9.50 -8.21
CA ARG A 42 22.10 10.66 -8.20
C ARG A 42 22.87 11.88 -7.74
N SER A 43 23.00 12.88 -8.61
CA SER A 43 23.55 14.19 -8.28
C SER A 43 22.38 15.16 -8.07
N GLU A 44 22.11 15.53 -6.82
CA GLU A 44 21.22 16.66 -6.53
C GLU A 44 22.07 17.94 -6.55
N GLY A 45 21.64 18.89 -7.39
CA GLY A 45 22.46 20.02 -7.87
C GLY A 45 23.19 20.77 -6.75
N GLY A 46 24.53 20.69 -6.79
CA GLY A 46 25.46 21.47 -5.98
C GLY A 46 26.22 20.68 -4.90
N GLY A 47 25.79 19.45 -4.58
CA GLY A 47 26.44 18.59 -3.57
C GLY A 47 27.22 17.41 -4.16
N LEU A 48 27.92 16.67 -3.29
CA LEU A 48 28.57 15.40 -3.66
C LEU A 48 27.52 14.40 -4.18
N PRO A 49 27.75 13.72 -5.32
CA PRO A 49 26.83 12.73 -5.85
C PRO A 49 26.62 11.59 -4.86
N VAL A 50 25.36 11.17 -4.69
CA VAL A 50 25.01 10.00 -3.87
C VAL A 50 25.09 8.77 -4.75
N VAL A 51 25.82 7.76 -4.28
CA VAL A 51 26.05 6.52 -5.00
C VAL A 51 25.28 5.41 -4.31
N SER A 52 24.30 4.85 -5.00
CA SER A 52 23.49 3.73 -4.52
C SER A 52 23.61 2.54 -5.46
N VAL A 53 23.64 1.33 -4.91
CA VAL A 53 23.60 0.10 -5.69
C VAL A 53 22.25 -0.54 -5.44
N VAL A 54 21.43 -0.59 -6.49
CA VAL A 54 20.06 -1.11 -6.43
C VAL A 54 20.03 -2.44 -7.17
N ARG A 55 19.35 -3.43 -6.60
CA ARG A 55 19.08 -4.69 -7.31
C ARG A 55 18.03 -4.42 -8.40
N ASP A 56 18.09 -5.14 -9.52
CA ASP A 56 17.03 -5.11 -10.55
C ASP A 56 15.65 -5.54 -10.05
N THR A 57 15.56 -6.00 -8.79
CA THR A 57 14.28 -6.07 -8.09
C THR A 57 13.80 -4.64 -7.84
N GLU A 58 13.01 -4.11 -8.79
CA GLU A 58 12.36 -2.80 -8.74
C GLU A 58 12.05 -2.41 -7.29
N ALA A 59 12.56 -1.25 -6.88
CA ALA A 59 12.42 -0.72 -5.53
C ALA A 59 10.99 -0.95 -5.04
N GLN A 60 10.83 -1.83 -4.06
CA GLN A 60 9.53 -2.10 -3.48
C GLN A 60 9.10 -0.82 -2.75
N LEU A 61 8.13 -0.11 -3.33
CA LEU A 61 7.50 1.03 -2.66
C LEU A 61 6.94 0.54 -1.32
N LEU A 62 7.35 1.23 -0.26
CA LEU A 62 6.82 0.99 1.07
C LEU A 62 5.67 1.98 1.27
N PRO A 63 4.49 1.52 1.72
CA PRO A 63 3.40 2.44 2.03
C PRO A 63 3.78 3.31 3.22
N ASP A 64 3.68 4.63 3.05
CA ASP A 64 3.96 5.62 4.09
C ASP A 64 2.68 6.05 4.83
N VAL A 65 2.86 6.72 5.96
CA VAL A 65 1.74 7.25 6.74
C VAL A 65 1.03 8.35 5.94
N GLY A 66 -0.28 8.21 5.80
CA GLY A 66 -1.13 9.13 5.03
C GLY A 66 -1.46 8.66 3.63
N ASP A 67 -0.79 7.61 3.12
CA ASP A 67 -1.06 7.09 1.78
C ASP A 67 -2.40 6.36 1.71
N VAL A 68 -3.07 6.53 0.57
CA VAL A 68 -4.27 5.76 0.21
C VAL A 68 -3.85 4.46 -0.43
N VAL A 69 -4.28 3.36 0.16
CA VAL A 69 -3.94 2.00 -0.26
C VAL A 69 -5.18 1.23 -0.66
N THR A 70 -5.05 0.40 -1.69
CA THR A 70 -6.08 -0.57 -2.07
C THR A 70 -5.75 -1.90 -1.42
N CYS A 71 -6.68 -2.40 -0.60
CA CYS A 71 -6.50 -3.63 0.13
C CYS A 71 -7.68 -4.59 -0.05
N LYS A 72 -7.39 -5.88 0.07
CA LYS A 72 -8.36 -6.96 0.01
C LYS A 72 -8.64 -7.49 1.41
N VAL A 73 -9.91 -7.58 1.77
CA VAL A 73 -10.32 -8.13 3.06
C VAL A 73 -10.08 -9.63 3.08
N CYS A 74 -9.26 -10.10 4.01
CA CYS A 74 -8.95 -11.52 4.16
C CYS A 74 -9.86 -12.19 5.16
N SER A 75 -10.03 -11.58 6.33
CA SER A 75 -10.83 -12.12 7.42
C SER A 75 -11.38 -10.98 8.27
N ILE A 76 -12.57 -11.16 8.80
CA ILE A 76 -13.24 -10.18 9.65
C ILE A 76 -13.44 -10.75 11.05
N ASN A 77 -13.26 -9.90 12.05
CA ASN A 77 -13.65 -10.12 13.42
C ASN A 77 -14.60 -8.97 13.83
N SER A 78 -15.40 -9.17 14.88
CA SER A 78 -16.27 -8.13 15.44
C SER A 78 -15.49 -6.88 15.89
N ARG A 79 -14.21 -7.02 16.26
CA ARG A 79 -13.35 -5.91 16.72
C ARG A 79 -12.45 -5.29 15.65
N PHE A 80 -12.06 -6.07 14.63
CA PHE A 80 -11.11 -5.63 13.61
C PHE A 80 -11.26 -6.46 12.33
N ALA A 81 -10.85 -5.91 11.20
CA ALA A 81 -10.75 -6.62 9.93
C ALA A 81 -9.27 -6.75 9.52
N LYS A 82 -8.87 -7.97 9.14
CA LYS A 82 -7.56 -8.26 8.56
C LYS A 82 -7.63 -8.07 7.05
N VAL A 83 -6.71 -7.29 6.51
CA VAL A 83 -6.64 -6.98 5.08
C VAL A 83 -5.24 -7.18 4.55
N HIS A 84 -5.12 -7.46 3.26
CA HIS A 84 -3.84 -7.49 2.56
C HIS A 84 -3.77 -6.31 1.60
N ILE A 85 -2.71 -5.52 1.69
CA ILE A 85 -2.46 -4.38 0.81
C ILE A 85 -1.92 -4.91 -0.53
N LEU A 86 -2.53 -4.43 -1.61
CA LEU A 86 -2.22 -4.83 -2.99
C LEU A 86 -1.61 -3.66 -3.78
N TYR A 87 -2.13 -2.45 -3.57
CA TYR A 87 -1.68 -1.25 -4.25
C TYR A 87 -1.46 -0.11 -3.26
N VAL A 88 -0.46 0.72 -3.53
CA VAL A 88 -0.24 2.01 -2.88
C VAL A 88 -0.46 3.09 -3.92
N GLY A 89 -1.50 3.91 -3.75
CA GLY A 89 -1.97 4.83 -4.79
C GLY A 89 -2.31 4.07 -6.08
N SER A 90 -1.57 4.34 -7.14
CA SER A 90 -1.70 3.71 -8.46
C SER A 90 -0.70 2.56 -8.71
N THR A 91 0.27 2.34 -7.82
CA THR A 91 1.36 1.39 -8.09
C THR A 91 1.09 0.04 -7.40
N PRO A 92 1.13 -1.08 -8.16
CA PRO A 92 1.00 -2.42 -7.59
C PRO A 92 2.22 -2.78 -6.73
N LEU A 93 1.98 -3.42 -5.60
CA LEU A 93 3.01 -4.00 -4.77
C LEU A 93 3.25 -5.46 -5.15
N LYS A 94 4.54 -5.85 -5.29
CA LYS A 94 4.92 -7.24 -5.54
C LYS A 94 4.70 -8.14 -4.33
N SER A 95 4.91 -7.60 -3.13
CA SER A 95 4.68 -8.31 -1.88
C SER A 95 3.43 -7.78 -1.20
N THR A 96 2.56 -8.68 -0.72
CA THR A 96 1.36 -8.30 0.02
C THR A 96 1.73 -7.93 1.45
N PHE A 97 1.47 -6.68 1.85
CA PHE A 97 1.59 -6.27 3.24
C PHE A 97 0.32 -6.57 4.01
N ARG A 98 0.46 -6.89 5.30
CA ARG A 98 -0.68 -7.14 6.18
C ARG A 98 -1.12 -5.84 6.82
N GLY A 99 -2.42 -5.57 6.75
CA GLY A 99 -3.05 -4.43 7.37
C GLY A 99 -4.17 -4.86 8.31
N THR A 100 -4.48 -4.01 9.29
CA THR A 100 -5.60 -4.17 10.20
C THR A 100 -6.42 -2.89 10.25
N ILE A 101 -7.73 -3.03 10.04
CA ILE A 101 -8.71 -1.96 10.23
C ILE A 101 -9.46 -2.23 11.53
N ARG A 102 -9.40 -1.31 12.50
CA ARG A 102 -10.11 -1.45 13.77
C ARG A 102 -11.54 -0.94 13.65
N LYS A 103 -12.44 -1.40 14.53
CA LYS A 103 -13.84 -0.93 14.60
C LYS A 103 -13.92 0.61 14.69
N GLU A 104 -13.07 1.21 15.51
CA GLU A 104 -13.01 2.66 15.76
C GLU A 104 -12.56 3.51 14.55
N ASP A 105 -11.95 2.85 13.55
CA ASP A 105 -11.38 3.48 12.35
C ASP A 105 -12.25 3.25 11.10
N ILE A 106 -13.47 2.71 11.28
CA ILE A 106 -14.38 2.46 10.16
C ILE A 106 -15.17 3.71 9.79
N ARG A 107 -15.64 4.51 10.74
CA ARG A 107 -16.37 5.75 10.48
C ARG A 107 -15.83 6.88 11.36
N ALA A 108 -15.84 8.10 10.83
CA ALA A 108 -15.53 9.28 11.62
C ALA A 108 -16.59 9.54 12.71
N THR A 109 -17.86 9.28 12.39
CA THR A 109 -19.03 9.51 13.27
C THR A 109 -19.63 8.19 13.78
N GLU A 110 -20.25 8.23 14.96
CA GLU A 110 -20.97 7.09 15.58
C GLU A 110 -20.16 5.78 15.71
N LYS A 111 -18.87 5.87 16.08
CA LYS A 111 -17.93 4.74 16.17
C LYS A 111 -18.46 3.54 16.97
N ASP A 112 -19.24 3.78 18.02
CA ASP A 112 -19.75 2.72 18.90
C ASP A 112 -20.83 1.86 18.25
N LYS A 113 -21.61 2.44 17.35
CA LYS A 113 -22.74 1.78 16.67
C LYS A 113 -22.33 1.04 15.40
N VAL A 114 -21.09 1.23 14.93
CA VAL A 114 -20.60 0.59 13.71
C VAL A 114 -20.33 -0.88 13.95
N GLU A 115 -20.89 -1.74 13.10
CA GLU A 115 -20.58 -3.17 13.07
C GLU A 115 -19.68 -3.48 11.88
N VAL A 116 -18.56 -4.18 12.15
CA VAL A 116 -17.59 -4.58 11.12
C VAL A 116 -18.25 -5.50 10.08
N TYR A 117 -19.09 -6.43 10.54
CA TYR A 117 -19.80 -7.39 9.70
C TYR A 117 -20.76 -6.74 8.68
N LYS A 118 -21.38 -5.60 9.05
CA LYS A 118 -22.22 -4.80 8.15
C LYS A 118 -21.42 -3.88 7.23
N SER A 119 -20.13 -3.72 7.49
CA SER A 119 -19.27 -2.81 6.72
C SER A 119 -18.46 -3.56 5.68
N PHE A 120 -17.89 -4.71 6.05
CA PHE A 120 -16.94 -5.48 5.25
C PHE A 120 -17.27 -6.98 5.28
N ARG A 121 -16.90 -7.70 4.21
CA ARG A 121 -16.92 -9.16 4.15
C ARG A 121 -15.59 -9.65 3.56
N PRO A 122 -15.23 -10.91 3.84
CA PRO A 122 -14.06 -11.52 3.23
C PRO A 122 -14.16 -11.49 1.71
N GLY A 123 -13.08 -11.07 1.04
CA GLY A 123 -12.97 -11.05 -0.41
C GLY A 123 -13.27 -9.70 -1.07
N ASP A 124 -13.83 -8.73 -0.35
CA ASP A 124 -14.06 -7.39 -0.90
C ASP A 124 -12.77 -6.58 -1.05
N ILE A 125 -12.80 -5.62 -1.97
CA ILE A 125 -11.73 -4.64 -2.18
C ILE A 125 -12.13 -3.32 -1.55
N VAL A 126 -11.28 -2.84 -0.66
CA VAL A 126 -11.50 -1.62 0.12
C VAL A 126 -10.35 -0.65 -0.10
N LEU A 127 -10.68 0.63 -0.19
CA LEU A 127 -9.74 1.74 -0.11
C LEU A 127 -9.64 2.17 1.34
N ALA A 128 -8.43 2.24 1.85
CA ALA A 128 -8.13 2.69 3.19
C ALA A 128 -6.90 3.58 3.20
N LYS A 129 -6.74 4.36 4.25
CA LYS A 129 -5.59 5.23 4.46
C LYS A 129 -4.71 4.69 5.56
N VAL A 130 -3.40 4.74 5.36
CA VAL A 130 -2.42 4.31 6.37
C VAL A 130 -2.37 5.35 7.49
N ILE A 131 -2.70 4.97 8.72
CA ILE A 131 -2.53 5.81 9.90
C ILE A 131 -1.15 5.58 10.53
N SER A 132 -0.71 4.33 10.58
CA SER A 132 0.53 3.97 11.25
C SER A 132 1.08 2.68 10.65
N LEU A 133 2.40 2.58 10.61
CA LEU A 133 3.13 1.41 10.14
C LEU A 133 2.98 0.20 11.10
N GLY A 134 2.47 0.44 12.32
CA GLY A 134 2.31 -0.58 13.36
C GLY A 134 3.65 -1.09 13.92
N ASP A 135 3.56 -2.08 14.80
CA ASP A 135 4.71 -2.62 15.55
C ASP A 135 5.34 -3.85 14.83
N ALA A 136 6.42 -4.40 15.42
CA ALA A 136 7.39 -5.42 14.96
C ALA A 136 6.96 -6.56 14.01
N GLN A 137 5.67 -6.81 13.81
CA GLN A 137 5.12 -7.76 12.84
C GLN A 137 4.68 -7.13 11.51
N SER A 138 5.02 -5.86 11.24
CA SER A 138 4.66 -5.14 10.00
C SER A 138 3.14 -5.13 9.75
N ASN A 139 2.37 -4.94 10.81
CA ASN A 139 0.90 -4.86 10.73
C ASN A 139 0.48 -3.39 10.60
N TYR A 140 0.26 -2.95 9.36
CA TYR A 140 -0.18 -1.60 9.06
C TYR A 140 -1.55 -1.32 9.69
N LEU A 141 -1.68 -0.18 10.36
CA LEU A 141 -2.95 0.32 10.86
C LEU A 141 -3.59 1.18 9.78
N LEU A 142 -4.77 0.75 9.35
CA LEU A 142 -5.50 1.34 8.25
C LEU A 142 -6.82 1.89 8.75
N SER A 143 -7.27 2.98 8.13
CA SER A 143 -8.54 3.61 8.44
C SER A 143 -9.36 3.90 7.20
N THR A 144 -10.66 3.81 7.37
CA THR A 144 -11.67 4.12 6.35
C THR A 144 -12.59 5.24 6.84
N ALA A 145 -12.15 6.05 7.80
CA ALA A 145 -12.99 7.06 8.43
C ALA A 145 -13.52 8.12 7.43
N GLU A 146 -12.79 8.41 6.36
CA GLU A 146 -13.15 9.37 5.32
C GLU A 146 -14.28 8.84 4.40
N ASN A 147 -15.07 9.75 3.81
CA ASN A 147 -16.21 9.40 2.96
C ASN A 147 -15.81 8.80 1.60
N GLU A 148 -14.59 9.10 1.14
CA GLU A 148 -14.03 8.59 -0.11
C GLU A 148 -13.36 7.22 0.08
N LEU A 149 -13.24 6.77 1.33
CA LEU A 149 -12.63 5.50 1.72
C LEU A 149 -13.70 4.51 2.17
N GLY A 150 -13.52 3.24 1.81
CA GLY A 150 -14.50 2.19 2.01
C GLY A 150 -14.45 1.12 0.93
N VAL A 151 -15.51 0.35 0.82
CA VAL A 151 -15.66 -0.73 -0.17
C VAL A 151 -15.89 -0.11 -1.55
N VAL A 152 -15.02 -0.46 -2.51
CA VAL A 152 -15.14 -0.05 -3.92
C VAL A 152 -15.69 -1.18 -4.77
N VAL A 153 -15.17 -2.40 -4.55
CA VAL A 153 -15.61 -3.59 -5.28
C VAL A 153 -16.07 -4.62 -4.27
N ALA A 154 -17.34 -5.00 -4.38
CA ALA A 154 -17.91 -6.11 -3.63
C ALA A 154 -18.47 -7.15 -4.60
N ARG A 155 -18.38 -8.42 -4.20
CA ARG A 155 -19.00 -9.53 -4.92
C ARG A 155 -20.21 -10.03 -4.15
N SER A 156 -21.29 -10.27 -4.88
CA SER A 156 -22.47 -10.96 -4.37
C SER A 156 -22.18 -12.45 -4.20
N GLU A 157 -23.04 -13.18 -3.49
CA GLU A 157 -22.97 -14.65 -3.36
C GLU A 157 -23.02 -15.36 -4.72
N ALA A 158 -23.66 -14.73 -5.71
CA ALA A 158 -23.70 -15.20 -7.10
C ALA A 158 -22.40 -14.94 -7.89
N GLY A 159 -21.36 -14.39 -7.25
CA GLY A 159 -20.08 -14.06 -7.87
C GLY A 159 -20.09 -12.81 -8.74
N VAL A 160 -21.21 -12.09 -8.81
CA VAL A 160 -21.39 -10.90 -9.66
C VAL A 160 -21.00 -9.64 -8.88
N GLN A 161 -20.36 -8.69 -9.55
CA GLN A 161 -20.01 -7.39 -8.96
C GLN A 161 -21.28 -6.63 -8.60
N MET A 162 -21.36 -6.17 -7.36
CA MET A 162 -22.49 -5.38 -6.87
C MET A 162 -22.33 -3.91 -7.24
N VAL A 163 -23.45 -3.24 -7.44
CA VAL A 163 -23.49 -1.80 -7.71
C VAL A 163 -23.82 -1.03 -6.42
N PRO A 164 -23.14 0.08 -6.13
CA PRO A 164 -23.47 0.93 -5.00
C PRO A 164 -24.78 1.69 -5.28
N ILE A 165 -25.77 1.55 -4.40
CA ILE A 165 -27.00 2.36 -4.48
C ILE A 165 -26.91 3.54 -3.51
N SER A 166 -26.36 3.28 -2.31
CA SER A 166 -26.25 4.26 -1.24
C SER A 166 -24.93 4.10 -0.50
N TRP A 167 -24.65 5.05 0.40
CA TRP A 167 -23.49 5.03 1.28
C TRP A 167 -23.37 3.78 2.17
N CYS A 168 -24.49 3.07 2.38
CA CYS A 168 -24.59 1.93 3.28
C CYS A 168 -25.03 0.64 2.59
N GLU A 169 -25.39 0.68 1.30
CA GLU A 169 -26.00 -0.46 0.61
C GLU A 169 -25.46 -0.64 -0.81
N MET A 170 -25.14 -1.89 -1.13
CA MET A 170 -24.85 -2.37 -2.47
C MET A 170 -25.93 -3.35 -2.89
N GLN A 171 -26.30 -3.35 -4.17
CA GLN A 171 -27.27 -4.30 -4.71
C GLN A 171 -26.66 -5.12 -5.83
N CYS A 172 -26.98 -6.42 -5.83
CA CYS A 172 -26.66 -7.29 -6.93
C CYS A 172 -27.59 -7.00 -8.12
N PRO A 173 -27.08 -6.74 -9.33
CA PRO A 173 -27.92 -6.46 -10.50
C PRO A 173 -28.72 -7.68 -10.99
N ARG A 174 -28.33 -8.91 -10.61
CA ARG A 174 -29.02 -10.14 -11.02
C ARG A 174 -30.08 -10.61 -10.05
N THR A 175 -29.76 -10.64 -8.76
CA THR A 175 -30.66 -11.18 -7.73
C THR A 175 -31.48 -10.09 -7.05
N HIS A 176 -31.16 -8.82 -7.31
CA HIS A 176 -31.73 -7.66 -6.62
C HIS A 176 -31.58 -7.66 -5.10
N THR A 177 -30.79 -8.57 -4.54
CA THR A 177 -30.47 -8.63 -3.11
C THR A 177 -29.68 -7.40 -2.69
N LYS A 178 -30.10 -6.78 -1.60
CA LYS A 178 -29.40 -5.65 -0.97
C LYS A 178 -28.49 -6.16 0.13
N ASP A 179 -27.22 -5.81 0.05
CA ASP A 179 -26.23 -6.09 1.08
C ASP A 179 -25.74 -4.78 1.69
N SER A 180 -25.77 -4.70 3.02
CA SER A 180 -25.22 -3.56 3.73
C SER A 180 -23.70 -3.58 3.68
N ARG A 181 -23.09 -2.48 3.23
CA ARG A 181 -21.65 -2.27 3.04
C ARG A 181 -21.28 -0.82 3.32
N LYS A 182 -20.08 -0.55 3.83
CA LYS A 182 -19.58 0.84 3.88
C LYS A 182 -19.02 1.19 2.51
N VAL A 183 -19.84 1.81 1.67
CA VAL A 183 -19.49 2.13 0.28
C VAL A 183 -18.64 3.39 0.23
N ALA A 184 -17.50 3.31 -0.47
CA ALA A 184 -16.70 4.50 -0.79
C ALA A 184 -17.43 5.36 -1.84
N ARG A 185 -17.40 6.69 -1.70
CA ARG A 185 -17.89 7.56 -2.78
C ARG A 185 -16.95 7.45 -3.98
N VAL A 186 -17.36 6.69 -4.99
CA VAL A 186 -16.69 6.69 -6.29
C VAL A 186 -16.98 8.03 -6.98
N GLN A 187 -15.92 8.81 -7.26
CA GLN A 187 -16.07 10.00 -8.11
C GLN A 187 -16.38 9.51 -9.54
N PRO A 188 -17.40 10.04 -10.22
CA PRO A 188 -17.90 9.52 -11.50
C PRO A 188 -16.86 9.51 -12.64
N GLN A 189 -15.77 10.27 -12.51
CA GLN A 189 -14.67 10.24 -13.49
C GLN A 189 -13.91 8.90 -13.59
N PHE A 190 -14.05 7.99 -12.63
CA PHE A 190 -13.44 6.65 -12.68
C PHE A 190 -14.38 5.56 -13.25
N LEU A 191 -15.61 5.92 -13.64
CA LEU A 191 -16.61 5.01 -14.20
C LEU A 191 -16.66 5.00 -15.75
N GLN A 192 -15.86 5.83 -16.42
CA GLN A 192 -15.75 5.82 -17.88
C GLN A 192 -14.54 4.98 -18.32
N THR A 193 -14.80 3.73 -18.68
CA THR A 193 -14.01 2.98 -19.66
C THR A 193 -14.95 2.16 -20.51
#